data_AF-A0A5F2HVX2-F1
#
_entry.id   AF-A0A5F2HVX2-F1
#
_cell.length_a   1.000
_cell.length_b   1.000
_cell.length_c   1.000
_cell.angle_alpha   90.00
_cell.angle_beta   90.00
_cell.angle_gamma   90.00
#
_symmetry.space_group_name_H-M   'P 1'
#
loop_
_entity.id
_entity.type
_entity.pdbx_description
1 polymer ?
#
loop_
_entity_poly.entity_id
_entity_poly.type
_entity_poly.pdbx_seq_one_letter_code
_entity_poly.pdbx_strand_id
1 'polypeptide(L)'
;LQFGPSKGNPSRDGSRIAVRAVRKDGAKVVFAYDLDRRGKFPDIDLAQVPGTTSSCTISPLAAYILCFQNLMDGTEQRAIFAVDGGLRQRWTDHHR
;
A
#
# COMPACT_ATOMS: atom_id res chain seq x y z
N LEU A 1 10.42 -7.65 15.27
CA LEU A 1 9.28 -8.12 14.44
C LEU A 1 9.83 -8.51 13.09
N GLN A 2 9.74 -9.78 12.70
CA GLN A 2 10.15 -10.25 11.37
C GLN A 2 8.91 -10.83 10.69
N PHE A 3 8.30 -10.06 9.80
CA PHE A 3 7.20 -10.54 8.97
C PHE A 3 7.79 -11.35 7.80
N GLY A 4 7.09 -12.39 7.36
CA GLY A 4 7.57 -13.36 6.37
C GLY A 4 7.91 -12.77 4.99
N PRO A 5 8.45 -13.56 4.06
CA PRO A 5 9.07 -13.05 2.82
C PRO A 5 8.09 -12.43 1.82
N SER A 6 6.78 -12.65 1.98
CA SER A 6 5.80 -12.45 0.91
C SER A 6 4.61 -11.61 1.38
N LYS A 7 4.75 -10.29 1.14
CA LYS A 7 3.72 -9.23 1.18
C LYS A 7 3.39 -8.70 2.58
N GLY A 8 3.34 -7.37 2.70
CA GLY A 8 3.08 -6.67 3.97
C GLY A 8 4.34 -6.43 4.81
N ASN A 9 5.51 -6.31 4.18
CA ASN A 9 6.78 -6.14 4.89
C ASN A 9 6.84 -4.78 5.59
N PRO A 10 7.41 -4.70 6.81
CA PRO A 10 7.82 -3.44 7.40
C PRO A 10 8.90 -2.72 6.59
N SER A 11 9.14 -1.46 6.95
CA SER A 11 10.35 -0.73 6.55
C SER A 11 11.62 -1.48 7.01
N ARG A 12 12.77 -1.11 6.44
CA ARG A 12 14.05 -1.80 6.69
C ARG A 12 14.45 -1.78 8.17
N ASP A 13 14.17 -0.66 8.85
CA ASP A 13 14.40 -0.47 10.28
C ASP A 13 13.26 -1.05 11.15
N GLY A 14 12.19 -1.55 10.54
CA GLY A 14 11.04 -2.10 11.23
C GLY A 14 10.15 -1.07 11.91
N SER A 15 10.38 0.23 11.73
CA SER A 15 9.64 1.30 12.40
C SER A 15 8.26 1.57 11.79
N ARG A 16 8.02 1.16 10.54
CA ARG A 16 6.75 1.41 9.84
C ARG A 16 6.21 0.20 9.10
N ILE A 17 4.89 0.15 8.97
CA ILE A 17 4.14 -0.83 8.19
C ILE A 17 3.09 -0.14 7.32
N ALA A 18 2.69 -0.77 6.20
CA ALA A 18 1.49 -0.38 5.47
C ALA A 18 0.28 -1.17 5.99
N VAL A 19 -0.80 -0.48 6.34
CA VAL A 19 -2.03 -1.07 6.85
C VAL A 19 -3.15 -0.76 5.88
N ARG A 20 -3.84 -1.81 5.42
CA ARG A 20 -5.10 -1.68 4.69
C ARG A 20 -6.25 -1.65 5.69
N ALA A 21 -7.23 -0.78 5.44
CA ALA A 21 -8.41 -0.65 6.28
C ALA A 21 -9.65 -0.31 5.45
N VAL A 22 -10.80 -0.36 6.11
CA VAL A 22 -12.06 0.21 5.61
C VAL A 22 -12.39 1.39 6.52
N ARG A 23 -12.48 2.59 5.93
CA ARG A 23 -12.86 3.81 6.63
C ARG A 23 -14.37 3.76 6.97
N LYS A 24 -14.82 4.59 7.92
CA LYS A 24 -16.21 4.61 8.41
C LYS A 24 -17.26 4.83 7.31
N ASP A 25 -16.88 5.51 6.23
CA ASP A 25 -17.72 5.75 5.04
C ASP A 25 -17.68 4.60 4.02
N GLY A 26 -17.02 3.48 4.33
CA GLY A 26 -16.90 2.31 3.46
C GLY A 26 -15.73 2.38 2.49
N ALA A 27 -14.99 3.49 2.43
CA ALA A 27 -13.84 3.61 1.53
C ALA A 27 -12.72 2.62 1.93
N LYS A 28 -12.20 1.87 0.94
CA LYS A 28 -11.01 1.03 1.13
C LYS A 28 -9.79 1.93 1.08
N VAL A 29 -9.00 1.93 2.14
CA VAL A 29 -7.82 2.79 2.26
C VAL A 29 -6.58 1.99 2.58
N VAL A 30 -5.42 2.58 2.32
CA VAL A 30 -4.15 2.17 2.88
C VAL A 30 -3.49 3.35 3.56
N PHE A 31 -2.78 3.14 4.66
CA PHE A 31 -1.94 4.16 5.29
C PHE A 31 -0.66 3.54 5.83
N ALA A 32 0.38 4.35 5.97
CA ALA A 32 1.54 3.95 6.76
C ALA A 32 1.22 4.13 8.26
N TYR A 33 1.62 3.17 9.08
CA TYR A 33 1.57 3.28 10.53
C TYR A 33 2.98 3.30 11.09
N ASP A 34 3.28 4.31 11.88
CA ASP A 34 4.54 4.46 12.61
C ASP A 34 4.42 3.75 13.96
N LEU A 35 5.19 2.68 14.13
CA LEU A 35 5.13 1.81 15.31
C LEU A 35 5.76 2.47 16.54
N ASP A 36 6.80 3.28 16.33
CA ASP A 36 7.50 3.98 17.41
C ASP A 36 6.63 5.10 17.98
N ARG A 37 6.05 5.92 17.09
CA ARG A 37 5.18 7.04 17.47
C ARG A 37 3.74 6.63 17.73
N ARG A 38 3.37 5.38 17.40
CA ARG A 38 2.00 4.83 17.49
C ARG A 38 0.98 5.69 16.76
N GLY A 39 1.35 6.16 15.57
CA GLY A 39 0.57 7.13 14.80
C GLY A 39 0.37 6.68 13.35
N LYS A 40 -0.83 6.91 12.82
CA LYS A 40 -1.10 6.70 11.41
C LYS A 40 -0.77 7.96 10.59
N PHE A 41 -0.23 7.74 9.40
CA PHE A 41 -0.19 8.73 8.32
C PHE A 41 -1.60 8.91 7.72
N PRO A 42 -1.83 9.93 6.87
CA PRO A 42 -3.12 10.12 6.21
C PRO A 42 -3.61 8.87 5.48
N ASP A 43 -4.93 8.69 5.47
CA ASP A 43 -5.57 7.61 4.71
C ASP A 43 -5.41 7.89 3.21
N ILE A 44 -4.90 6.92 2.46
CA ILE A 44 -4.80 6.96 1.01
C ILE A 44 -5.96 6.16 0.44
N ASP A 45 -6.85 6.83 -0.29
CA ASP A 45 -7.98 6.18 -0.96
C ASP A 45 -7.47 5.24 -2.06
N LEU A 46 -7.78 3.94 -1.95
CA LEU A 46 -7.37 2.95 -2.94
C LEU A 46 -8.16 3.09 -4.25
N ALA A 47 -9.29 3.81 -4.25
CA ALA A 47 -10.06 4.14 -5.45
C ALA A 47 -9.39 5.20 -6.34
N GLN A 48 -8.26 5.79 -5.92
CA GLN A 48 -7.43 6.66 -6.79
C GLN A 48 -6.94 5.93 -8.05
N VAL A 49 -6.93 4.59 -8.04
CA VAL A 49 -6.54 3.75 -9.17
C VAL A 49 -7.60 2.67 -9.40
N PRO A 50 -7.81 2.21 -10.66
CA PRO A 50 -8.85 1.21 -10.94
C PRO A 50 -8.52 -0.16 -10.34
N GLY A 51 -9.54 -1.01 -10.24
CA GLY A 51 -9.38 -2.41 -9.81
C GLY A 51 -9.52 -2.63 -8.31
N THR A 52 -9.34 -3.89 -7.90
CA THR A 52 -9.47 -4.32 -6.51
C THR A 52 -8.09 -4.59 -5.91
N THR A 53 -7.81 -3.97 -4.76
CA THR A 53 -6.53 -4.13 -4.08
C THR A 53 -6.40 -5.51 -3.45
N SER A 54 -5.38 -6.26 -3.85
CA SER A 54 -5.07 -7.57 -3.28
C SER A 54 -4.15 -7.46 -2.06
N SER A 55 -3.09 -6.66 -2.16
CA SER A 55 -2.10 -6.46 -1.08
C SER A 55 -1.39 -5.11 -1.23
N CYS A 56 -0.86 -4.61 -0.11
CA CYS A 56 0.03 -3.45 -0.11
C CYS A 56 1.23 -3.73 0.80
N THR A 57 2.37 -3.09 0.50
CA THR A 57 3.61 -3.20 1.28
C THR A 57 4.30 -1.84 1.34
N ILE A 58 4.98 -1.55 2.45
CA ILE A 58 5.76 -0.31 2.56
C ILE A 58 7.18 -0.52 2.00
N SER A 59 7.75 0.52 1.41
CA SER A 59 9.12 0.55 0.92
C SER A 59 10.13 0.46 2.08
N PRO A 60 11.37 -0.02 1.83
CA PRO A 60 12.42 -0.10 2.86
C PRO A 60 12.73 1.23 3.56
N LEU A 61 12.62 2.37 2.86
CA LEU A 61 12.84 3.72 3.40
C LEU A 61 11.58 4.33 4.04
N ALA A 62 10.49 3.58 4.12
CA ALA A 62 9.24 3.99 4.76
C ALA A 62 8.57 5.25 4.16
N ALA A 63 8.91 5.59 2.91
CA ALA A 63 8.43 6.79 2.21
C ALA A 63 7.32 6.50 1.19
N TYR A 64 7.24 5.25 0.72
CA TYR A 64 6.28 4.82 -0.30
C TYR A 64 5.56 3.53 0.08
N ILE A 65 4.35 3.35 -0.47
CA ILE A 65 3.52 2.15 -0.36
C ILE A 65 3.27 1.63 -1.77
N LEU A 66 3.65 0.38 -2.02
CA LEU A 66 3.33 -0.34 -3.24
C LEU A 66 2.06 -1.15 -3.02
N CYS A 67 1.06 -0.96 -3.86
CA CYS A 67 -0.17 -1.74 -3.86
C CYS A 67 -0.35 -2.53 -5.16
N PHE A 68 -0.84 -3.74 -5.00
CA PHE A 68 -1.15 -4.70 -6.05
C PHE A 68 -2.66 -4.62 -6.30
N GLN A 69 -3.06 -4.35 -7.54
CA GLN A 69 -4.48 -4.27 -7.93
C GLN A 69 -4.78 -5.28 -9.02
N ASN A 70 -5.97 -5.88 -8.95
CA ASN A 70 -6.53 -6.72 -9.99
C ASN A 70 -7.58 -5.91 -10.77
N LEU A 71 -7.37 -5.73 -12.07
CA LEU A 71 -8.32 -5.09 -12.96
C LEU A 71 -9.46 -6.06 -13.32
N MET A 72 -10.57 -5.50 -13.82
CA MET A 72 -11.77 -6.30 -14.17
C MET A 72 -11.53 -7.28 -15.32
N ASP A 73 -10.60 -6.97 -16.21
CA ASP A 73 -10.20 -7.81 -17.34
C ASP A 73 -9.22 -8.93 -16.95
N GLY A 74 -8.91 -9.06 -15.66
CA GLY A 74 -7.94 -10.04 -15.14
C GLY A 74 -6.49 -9.56 -15.18
N THR A 75 -6.21 -8.39 -15.76
CA THR A 75 -4.85 -7.81 -15.77
C THR A 75 -4.45 -7.38 -14.35
N GLU A 76 -3.21 -7.65 -13.98
CA GLU A 76 -2.66 -7.10 -12.74
C GLU A 76 -2.03 -5.73 -13.00
N GLN A 77 -2.15 -4.83 -12.04
CA GLN A 77 -1.38 -3.58 -12.05
C GLN A 77 -0.75 -3.32 -10.69
N ARG A 78 0.17 -2.36 -10.69
CA ARG A 78 0.88 -1.88 -9.50
C ARG A 78 0.73 -0.37 -9.41
N ALA A 79 0.58 0.13 -8.20
CA ALA A 79 0.56 1.55 -7.90
C ALA A 79 1.50 1.85 -6.73
N ILE A 80 2.30 2.90 -6.87
CA ILE A 80 3.16 3.44 -5.81
C ILE A 80 2.53 4.73 -5.32
N PHE A 81 2.20 4.77 -4.04
CA PHE A 81 1.77 5.97 -3.34
C PHE A 81 2.88 6.45 -2.42
N ALA A 82 3.06 7.75 -2.27
CA ALA A 82 3.84 8.30 -1.17
C ALA A 82 3.00 8.27 0.12
N VAL A 83 3.65 8.18 1.28
CA VAL A 83 2.97 8.12 2.58
C VAL A 83 2.17 9.39 2.92
N ASP A 84 2.36 10.46 2.16
CA ASP A 84 1.58 11.70 2.22
C ASP A 84 0.24 11.63 1.45
N GLY A 85 0.00 10.55 0.70
CA GLY A 85 -1.23 10.31 -0.06
C GLY A 85 -1.12 10.50 -1.57
N GLY A 86 0.00 10.99 -2.08
CA GLY A 86 0.17 11.23 -3.51
C GLY A 86 0.46 9.94 -4.31
N LEU A 87 -0.30 9.68 -5.37
CA LEU A 87 0.06 8.68 -6.38
C LEU A 87 1.33 9.12 -7.11
N ARG A 88 2.38 8.31 -7.07
CA ARG A 88 3.68 8.59 -7.70
C ARG A 88 3.87 7.86 -9.01
N GLN A 89 3.40 6.62 -9.09
CA GLN A 89 3.55 5.80 -10.30
C GLN A 89 2.47 4.72 -10.37
N ARG A 90 2.13 4.30 -11.59
CA ARG A 90 1.25 3.18 -11.87
C ARG A 90 1.63 2.50 -13.18
N TRP A 91 1.55 1.18 -13.25
CA TRP A 91 1.79 0.41 -14.47
C TRP A 91 1.05 -0.94 -14.43
N THR A 92 0.73 -1.48 -15.60
CA THR A 92 0.22 -2.85 -15.77
C THR A 92 1.36 -3.85 -15.72
N ASP A 93 1.19 -4.94 -14.99
CA ASP A 93 2.14 -6.04 -15.00
C ASP A 93 1.95 -6.85 -16.28
N HIS A 94 3.06 -7.15 -16.94
CA HIS A 94 3.13 -8.11 -18.02
C HIS A 94 3.96 -9.28 -17.53
N HIS A 95 3.30 -10.37 -17.15
CA HIS A 95 3.98 -11.62 -16.84
C HIS A 95 4.61 -12.14 -18.14
N ARG A 96 5.91 -12.41 -18.12
CA ARG A 96 6.64 -13.07 -19.21
C ARG A 96 6.82 -14.54 -18.89
#